data_AF-A0AB37APQ7-F1
#
_entry.id   AF-A0AB37APQ7-F1
#
_cell.length_a   1.000
_cell.length_b   1.000
_cell.length_c   1.000
_cell.angle_alpha   90.00
_cell.angle_beta   90.00
_cell.angle_gamma   90.00
#
_symmetry.space_group_name_H-M   'P 1'
#
loop_
_entity.id
_entity.type
_entity.pdbx_description
1 polymer ?
#
loop_
_entity_poly.entity_id
_entity_poly.type
_entity_poly.pdbx_seq_one_letter_code
_entity_poly.pdbx_strand_id
1 'polypeptide(L)'
;MNMQNTIAALRGGLLQQDRLLKLDTPLGANVLTVQRAVGRSRIGRAYEFALDVLSTDSDLELKKLIAQPITLWLQQADRSYRPISGYVHTARRLGADGGLTTYQLTFADFTHFLKFRRDQRIWNDAAVDQIISDVLNCHPQAQGHFRFALSKPLPSRSYTRQHDTDWHFIHRLMEDEGLYCTWQQADDGKSHTLVITD
;
A
#
# COMPACT_ATOMS: atom_id res chain seq x y z
N MET A 1 21.76 -17.35 16.71
CA MET A 1 20.97 -16.29 17.37
C MET A 1 21.87 -15.06 17.51
N ASN A 2 21.56 -13.95 16.83
CA ASN A 2 22.45 -12.77 16.81
C ASN A 2 22.34 -11.97 18.12
N MET A 3 23.46 -11.36 18.57
CA MET A 3 23.56 -10.58 19.82
C MET A 3 22.45 -9.50 19.94
N GLN A 4 22.08 -8.87 18.83
CA GLN A 4 21.01 -7.87 18.76
C GLN A 4 19.63 -8.45 19.08
N ASN A 5 19.36 -9.70 18.64
CA ASN A 5 18.09 -10.38 18.93
C ASN A 5 18.01 -10.75 20.42
N THR A 6 19.13 -11.12 21.04
CA THR A 6 19.20 -11.43 22.47
C THR A 6 18.92 -10.20 23.33
N ILE A 7 19.46 -9.03 22.97
CA ILE A 7 19.22 -7.76 23.68
C ILE A 7 17.76 -7.31 23.54
N ALA A 8 17.16 -7.46 22.35
CA ALA A 8 15.75 -7.14 22.14
C ALA A 8 14.80 -8.07 22.91
N ALA A 9 15.09 -9.38 22.99
CA ALA A 9 14.35 -10.33 23.82
C ALA A 9 14.46 -10.00 25.32
N LEU A 10 15.67 -9.65 25.79
CA LEU A 10 15.92 -9.27 27.19
C LEU A 10 15.25 -7.95 27.59
N ARG A 11 14.95 -7.06 26.63
CA ARG A 11 14.18 -5.82 26.85
C ARG A 11 12.66 -6.02 26.72
N GLY A 12 12.18 -7.27 26.65
CA GLY A 12 10.75 -7.58 26.53
C GLY A 12 10.15 -7.32 25.15
N GLY A 13 10.97 -6.99 24.14
CA GLY A 13 10.49 -6.76 22.79
C GLY A 13 9.94 -8.04 22.16
N LEU A 14 8.77 -7.94 21.53
CA LEU A 14 8.20 -9.03 20.74
C LEU A 14 9.08 -9.22 19.49
N LEU A 15 9.95 -10.22 19.51
CA LEU A 15 10.78 -10.55 18.36
C LEU A 15 9.91 -11.01 17.19
N GLN A 16 10.20 -10.48 16.00
CA GLN A 16 9.54 -10.87 14.76
C GLN A 16 10.21 -12.05 14.04
N GLN A 17 11.30 -12.59 14.59
CA GLN A 17 12.03 -13.71 13.99
C GLN A 17 11.15 -14.96 13.88
N ASP A 18 11.22 -15.65 12.73
CA ASP A 18 10.51 -16.91 12.42
C ASP A 18 8.98 -16.88 12.62
N ARG A 19 8.38 -15.69 12.56
CA ARG A 19 6.93 -15.51 12.56
C ARG A 19 6.33 -15.65 11.17
N LEU A 20 5.13 -16.20 11.11
CA LEU A 20 4.32 -16.26 9.88
C LEU A 20 4.10 -14.87 9.26
N LEU A 21 3.90 -13.86 10.11
CA LEU A 21 3.67 -12.47 9.73
C LEU A 21 4.76 -11.59 10.35
N LYS A 22 5.40 -10.77 9.51
CA LYS A 22 6.29 -9.68 9.96
C LYS A 22 5.82 -8.35 9.41
N LEU A 23 6.21 -7.28 10.07
CA LEU A 23 5.84 -5.93 9.72
C LEU A 23 7.05 -5.01 9.87
N ASP A 24 7.41 -4.37 8.76
CA ASP A 24 8.35 -3.27 8.75
C ASP A 24 7.60 -1.94 8.78
N THR A 25 8.02 -1.06 9.70
CA THR A 25 7.44 0.27 9.86
C THR A 25 8.55 1.29 10.14
N PRO A 26 8.28 2.60 9.94
CA PRO A 26 9.21 3.66 10.30
C PRO A 26 9.55 3.76 11.80
N LEU A 27 8.75 3.13 12.68
CA LEU A 27 9.01 3.12 14.12
C LEU A 27 10.19 2.22 14.51
N GLY A 28 10.69 1.41 13.58
CA GLY A 28 11.80 0.50 13.79
C GLY A 28 11.38 -0.96 13.92
N ALA A 29 12.38 -1.84 13.88
CA ALA A 29 12.18 -3.27 13.96
C ALA A 29 11.66 -3.69 15.34
N ASN A 30 10.76 -4.68 15.37
CA ASN A 30 10.19 -5.29 16.59
C ASN A 30 9.38 -4.36 17.51
N VAL A 31 9.09 -3.11 17.11
CA VAL A 31 8.21 -2.22 17.89
C VAL A 31 6.75 -2.65 17.76
N LEU A 32 6.32 -2.97 16.53
CA LEU A 32 4.99 -3.43 16.22
C LEU A 32 5.05 -4.86 15.70
N THR A 33 4.34 -5.77 16.35
CA THR A 33 4.32 -7.18 15.97
C THR A 33 2.92 -7.60 15.56
N VAL A 34 2.78 -8.21 14.38
CA VAL A 34 1.46 -8.59 13.85
C VAL A 34 0.89 -9.77 14.64
N GLN A 35 -0.34 -9.60 15.11
CA GLN A 35 -1.16 -10.65 15.69
C GLN A 35 -2.19 -11.16 14.68
N ARG A 36 -2.81 -10.27 13.90
CA ARG A 36 -3.82 -10.60 12.90
C ARG A 36 -3.67 -9.72 11.67
N ALA A 37 -3.86 -10.30 10.49
CA ALA A 37 -3.94 -9.57 9.23
C ALA A 37 -5.21 -9.99 8.48
N VAL A 38 -5.99 -9.01 8.01
CA VAL A 38 -7.14 -9.24 7.14
C VAL A 38 -6.99 -8.37 5.90
N GLY A 39 -6.77 -9.02 4.76
CA GLY A 39 -6.59 -8.37 3.47
C GLY A 39 -7.81 -8.49 2.58
N ARG A 40 -8.03 -7.47 1.75
CA ARG A 40 -8.97 -7.48 0.64
C ARG A 40 -8.26 -6.97 -0.61
N SER A 41 -8.37 -7.73 -1.69
CA SER A 41 -7.87 -7.35 -3.01
C SER A 41 -8.87 -7.82 -4.07
N ARG A 42 -9.00 -7.03 -5.14
CA ARG A 42 -9.86 -7.35 -6.29
C ARG A 42 -9.13 -6.95 -7.56
N ILE A 43 -9.37 -7.71 -8.64
CA ILE A 43 -8.89 -7.33 -9.97
C ILE A 43 -9.47 -5.95 -10.33
N GLY A 44 -8.65 -5.08 -10.90
CA GLY A 44 -9.07 -3.74 -11.30
C GLY A 44 -9.29 -2.75 -10.17
N ARG A 45 -8.87 -3.07 -8.93
CA ARG A 45 -9.05 -2.21 -7.76
C ARG A 45 -7.81 -2.21 -6.86
N ALA A 46 -7.82 -1.25 -5.94
CA ALA A 46 -6.88 -1.16 -4.83
C ALA A 46 -6.91 -2.41 -3.93
N TYR A 47 -5.80 -2.69 -3.26
CA TYR A 47 -5.78 -3.61 -2.12
C TYR A 47 -5.73 -2.85 -0.80
N GLU A 48 -6.28 -3.45 0.25
CA GLU A 48 -6.30 -2.89 1.60
C GLU A 48 -6.13 -4.00 2.62
N PHE A 49 -5.35 -3.73 3.67
CA PHE A 49 -5.09 -4.66 4.76
C PHE A 49 -5.32 -3.96 6.10
N ALA A 50 -6.10 -4.61 6.96
CA ALA A 50 -6.24 -4.26 8.37
C ALA A 50 -5.40 -5.21 9.23
N LEU A 51 -4.47 -4.64 10.00
CA LEU A 51 -3.56 -5.36 10.88
C LEU A 51 -3.89 -5.04 12.33
N ASP A 52 -4.09 -6.06 13.16
CA ASP A 52 -3.99 -5.89 14.61
C ASP A 52 -2.54 -6.21 15.02
N VAL A 53 -1.90 -5.23 15.66
CA VAL A 53 -0.49 -5.26 16.03
C VAL A 53 -0.32 -5.03 17.51
N LEU A 54 0.64 -5.72 18.11
CA LEU A 54 0.99 -5.65 19.52
C LEU A 54 2.30 -4.87 19.70
N SER A 55 2.36 -4.10 20.78
CA SER A 55 3.53 -3.37 21.24
C SER A 55 3.63 -3.46 22.76
N THR A 56 4.84 -3.46 23.31
CA THR A 56 5.07 -3.26 24.74
C THR A 56 5.02 -1.80 25.16
N ASP A 57 5.16 -0.89 24.19
CA ASP A 57 4.98 0.55 24.39
C ASP A 57 3.50 0.91 24.23
N SER A 58 2.93 1.52 25.27
CA SER A 58 1.52 1.96 25.33
C SER A 58 1.29 3.36 24.78
N ASP A 59 2.34 4.15 24.56
CA ASP A 59 2.29 5.57 24.21
C ASP A 59 2.92 5.85 22.84
N LEU A 60 2.78 4.89 21.92
CA LEU A 60 3.23 5.06 20.53
C LEU A 60 2.57 6.26 19.86
N GLU A 61 3.41 7.14 19.30
CA GLU A 61 2.97 8.30 18.55
C GLU A 61 2.46 7.91 17.14
N LEU A 62 1.21 7.47 17.07
CA LEU A 62 0.60 6.91 15.85
C LEU A 62 0.63 7.83 14.63
N LYS A 63 0.68 9.16 14.83
CA LYS A 63 0.78 10.12 13.73
C LYS A 63 2.07 9.96 12.91
N LYS A 64 3.13 9.37 13.49
CA LYS A 64 4.36 9.00 12.78
C LYS A 64 4.17 7.87 11.77
N LEU A 65 3.06 7.14 11.84
CA LEU A 65 2.74 6.07 10.89
C LEU A 65 1.87 6.56 9.73
N ILE A 66 1.07 7.61 9.94
CA ILE A 66 0.11 8.08 8.92
C ILE A 66 0.84 8.53 7.65
N ALA A 67 0.32 8.05 6.51
CA ALA A 67 0.86 8.21 5.17
C ALA A 67 2.30 7.70 4.97
N GLN A 68 2.83 6.94 5.94
CA GLN A 68 4.15 6.34 5.80
C GLN A 68 4.10 4.97 5.13
N PRO A 69 5.16 4.60 4.39
CA PRO A 69 5.27 3.27 3.82
C PRO A 69 5.47 2.22 4.91
N ILE A 70 4.80 1.08 4.77
CA ILE A 70 4.97 -0.11 5.58
C ILE A 70 4.96 -1.36 4.71
N THR A 71 5.50 -2.46 5.24
CA THR A 71 5.56 -3.73 4.52
C THR A 71 5.13 -4.87 5.43
N LEU A 72 4.04 -5.53 5.04
CA LEU A 72 3.62 -6.80 5.61
C LEU A 72 4.33 -7.94 4.89
N TRP A 73 5.06 -8.76 5.63
CA TRP A 73 5.72 -9.95 5.09
C TRP A 73 4.96 -11.21 5.47
N LEU A 74 4.64 -12.01 4.46
CA LEU A 74 3.92 -13.27 4.60
C LEU A 74 4.88 -14.43 4.36
N GLN A 75 5.14 -15.25 5.38
CA GLN A 75 5.96 -16.44 5.20
C GLN A 75 5.26 -17.44 4.27
N GLN A 76 6.00 -17.92 3.29
CA GLN A 76 5.57 -18.94 2.33
C GLN A 76 5.97 -20.34 2.80
N ALA A 77 5.46 -21.38 2.13
CA ALA A 77 5.72 -22.78 2.51
C ALA A 77 7.22 -23.16 2.46
N ASP A 78 7.98 -22.53 1.56
CA ASP A 78 9.44 -22.70 1.42
C ASP A 78 10.26 -21.87 2.44
N ARG A 79 9.58 -21.21 3.40
CA ARG A 79 10.13 -20.28 4.39
C ARG A 79 10.65 -18.95 3.83
N SER A 80 10.50 -18.70 2.52
CA SER A 80 10.69 -17.35 1.97
C SER A 80 9.59 -16.42 2.48
N TYR A 81 9.77 -15.11 2.31
CA TYR A 81 8.76 -14.12 2.66
C TYR A 81 8.29 -13.40 1.41
N ARG A 82 6.97 -13.34 1.23
CA ARG A 82 6.32 -12.54 0.20
C ARG A 82 5.94 -11.18 0.79
N PRO A 83 6.38 -10.06 0.20
CA PRO A 83 6.02 -8.73 0.67
C PRO A 83 4.65 -8.28 0.18
N ILE A 84 4.01 -7.45 0.99
CA ILE A 84 2.89 -6.60 0.64
C ILE A 84 3.18 -5.21 1.19
N SER A 85 3.62 -4.32 0.32
CA SER A 85 3.93 -2.93 0.65
C SER A 85 2.69 -2.04 0.55
N GLY A 86 2.69 -0.89 1.21
CA GLY A 86 1.65 0.12 1.06
C GLY A 86 1.81 1.25 2.06
N TYR A 87 0.81 2.11 2.15
CA TYR A 87 0.82 3.31 2.98
C TYR A 87 -0.27 3.23 4.04
N VAL A 88 0.09 3.49 5.29
CA VAL A 88 -0.88 3.51 6.39
C VAL A 88 -1.80 4.73 6.23
N HIS A 89 -3.10 4.51 6.17
CA HIS A 89 -4.09 5.58 6.13
C HIS A 89 -4.98 5.61 7.39
N THR A 90 -4.89 4.61 8.26
CA THR A 90 -5.56 4.60 9.55
C THR A 90 -4.68 3.93 10.59
N ALA A 91 -4.55 4.56 11.76
CA ALA A 91 -3.87 4.00 12.92
C ALA A 91 -4.70 4.31 14.16
N ARG A 92 -5.03 3.30 14.96
CA ARG A 92 -5.83 3.47 16.19
C ARG A 92 -5.35 2.55 17.30
N ARG A 93 -5.51 2.96 18.55
CA ARG A 93 -5.31 2.11 19.74
C ARG A 93 -6.60 1.36 20.03
N LEU A 94 -6.53 0.04 20.19
CA LEU A 94 -7.70 -0.80 20.52
C LEU A 94 -7.84 -1.02 22.02
N GLY A 95 -6.74 -1.07 22.75
CA GLY A 95 -6.73 -1.29 24.19
C GLY A 95 -5.38 -1.82 24.67
N ALA A 96 -5.24 -2.01 25.98
CA ALA A 96 -4.07 -2.62 26.58
C ALA A 96 -4.51 -3.74 27.53
N ASP A 97 -3.72 -4.80 27.57
CA ASP A 97 -3.88 -5.92 28.51
C ASP A 97 -2.50 -6.29 29.06
N GLY A 98 -2.34 -6.16 30.37
CA GLY A 98 -1.04 -6.28 31.03
C GLY A 98 0.03 -5.36 30.44
N GLY A 99 1.18 -5.93 30.08
CA GLY A 99 2.31 -5.22 29.49
C GLY A 99 2.24 -5.03 27.97
N LEU A 100 1.09 -5.34 27.34
CA LEU A 100 0.93 -5.25 25.88
C LEU A 100 -0.21 -4.31 25.52
N THR A 101 0.04 -3.44 24.55
CA THR A 101 -0.97 -2.58 23.93
C THR A 101 -1.25 -3.06 22.51
N THR A 102 -2.53 -3.20 22.19
CA THR A 102 -3.00 -3.54 20.85
C THR A 102 -3.35 -2.27 20.09
N TYR A 103 -2.80 -2.15 18.89
CA TYR A 103 -3.14 -1.13 17.91
C TYR A 103 -3.70 -1.79 16.65
N GLN A 104 -4.45 -1.04 15.87
CA GLN A 104 -4.86 -1.43 14.54
C GLN A 104 -4.33 -0.44 13.51
N LEU A 105 -3.66 -0.99 12.49
CA LEU A 105 -3.20 -0.24 11.32
C LEU A 105 -4.00 -0.70 10.10
N THR A 106 -4.47 0.25 9.30
CA THR A 106 -5.00 -0.04 7.98
C THR A 106 -4.11 0.64 6.94
N PHE A 107 -3.67 -0.14 5.96
CA PHE A 107 -2.85 0.35 4.86
C PHE A 107 -3.36 -0.13 3.51
N ALA A 108 -3.06 0.65 2.48
CA ALA A 108 -3.46 0.40 1.10
C ALA A 108 -2.33 0.78 0.14
N ASP A 109 -2.48 0.47 -1.14
CA ASP A 109 -1.56 0.94 -2.18
C ASP A 109 -1.66 2.47 -2.40
N PHE A 110 -0.75 3.01 -3.22
CA PHE A 110 -0.67 4.45 -3.46
C PHE A 110 -1.95 5.07 -4.04
N THR A 111 -2.82 4.28 -4.68
CA THR A 111 -4.06 4.83 -5.26
C THR A 111 -5.05 5.31 -4.21
N HIS A 112 -4.84 4.96 -2.93
CA HIS A 112 -5.55 5.57 -1.83
C HIS A 112 -5.44 7.10 -1.85
N PHE A 113 -4.29 7.67 -2.21
CA PHE A 113 -4.06 9.11 -2.25
C PHE A 113 -4.87 9.83 -3.35
N LEU A 114 -5.12 9.15 -4.48
CA LEU A 114 -5.91 9.68 -5.60
C LEU A 114 -7.36 10.01 -5.21
N LYS A 115 -7.86 9.45 -4.10
CA LYS A 115 -9.21 9.73 -3.58
C LYS A 115 -9.33 11.12 -2.97
N PHE A 116 -8.21 11.76 -2.61
CA PHE A 116 -8.18 13.04 -1.89
C PHE A 116 -7.80 14.23 -2.76
N ARG A 117 -7.44 14.00 -4.02
CA ARG A 117 -7.23 15.05 -5.02
C ARG A 117 -8.41 15.07 -6.00
N ARG A 118 -9.01 16.25 -6.18
CA ARG A 118 -10.03 16.54 -7.18
C ARG A 118 -9.53 17.67 -8.07
N ASP A 119 -9.79 17.53 -9.36
CA ASP A 119 -9.28 18.47 -10.36
C ASP A 119 -10.30 18.74 -11.48
N GLN A 120 -10.05 19.81 -12.23
CA GLN A 120 -10.75 20.18 -13.44
C GLN A 120 -9.73 20.40 -14.56
N ARG A 121 -9.52 19.38 -15.39
CA ARG A 121 -8.50 19.39 -16.45
C ARG A 121 -9.09 18.93 -17.77
N ILE A 122 -8.54 19.45 -18.86
CA ILE A 122 -8.95 19.13 -20.22
C ILE A 122 -7.74 18.60 -20.98
N TRP A 123 -7.96 17.54 -21.76
CA TRP A 123 -7.04 17.01 -22.75
C TRP A 123 -7.73 17.05 -24.11
N ASN A 124 -7.02 17.54 -25.12
CA ASN A 124 -7.44 17.53 -26.52
C ASN A 124 -6.47 16.64 -27.31
N ASP A 125 -7.02 15.82 -28.20
CA ASP A 125 -6.25 14.93 -29.08
C ASP A 125 -5.18 14.09 -28.34
N ALA A 126 -5.58 13.47 -27.23
CA ALA A 126 -4.67 12.73 -26.34
C ALA A 126 -5.07 11.24 -26.23
N ALA A 127 -4.06 10.37 -26.24
CA ALA A 127 -4.22 8.94 -25.99
C ALA A 127 -4.59 8.66 -24.53
N VAL A 128 -5.40 7.63 -24.27
CA VAL A 128 -5.93 7.35 -22.94
C VAL A 128 -4.84 7.00 -21.92
N ASP A 129 -3.81 6.25 -22.33
CA ASP A 129 -2.64 5.95 -21.51
C ASP A 129 -1.86 7.22 -21.15
N GLN A 130 -1.74 8.19 -22.07
CA GLN A 130 -1.15 9.49 -21.78
C GLN A 130 -1.98 10.25 -20.74
N ILE A 131 -3.31 10.27 -20.88
CA ILE A 131 -4.21 10.95 -19.93
C ILE A 131 -4.10 10.32 -18.53
N ILE A 132 -4.11 8.99 -18.44
CA ILE A 132 -3.95 8.28 -17.17
C ILE A 132 -2.56 8.56 -16.56
N SER A 133 -1.51 8.52 -17.39
CA SER A 133 -0.13 8.81 -16.95
C SER A 133 0.01 10.22 -16.40
N ASP A 134 -0.57 11.21 -17.07
CA ASP A 134 -0.57 12.61 -16.63
C ASP A 134 -1.16 12.77 -15.23
N VAL A 135 -2.28 12.11 -14.96
CA VAL A 135 -2.96 12.18 -13.67
C VAL A 135 -2.17 11.42 -12.60
N LEU A 136 -1.68 10.22 -12.90
CA LEU A 136 -0.85 9.44 -11.98
C LEU A 136 0.44 10.19 -11.61
N ASN A 137 1.11 10.82 -12.57
CA ASN A 137 2.35 11.56 -12.34
C ASN A 137 2.17 12.83 -11.50
N CYS A 138 0.94 13.29 -11.24
CA CYS A 138 0.68 14.32 -10.23
C CYS A 138 0.89 13.83 -8.79
N HIS A 139 1.00 12.53 -8.56
CA HIS A 139 1.18 11.92 -7.24
C HIS A 139 2.60 11.37 -7.08
N PRO A 140 3.43 11.89 -6.14
CA PRO A 140 4.79 11.41 -5.93
C PRO A 140 4.91 9.90 -5.68
N GLN A 141 3.90 9.32 -5.02
CA GLN A 141 3.86 7.88 -4.70
C GLN A 141 3.59 7.01 -5.93
N ALA A 142 3.04 7.58 -7.00
CA ALA A 142 2.77 6.87 -8.24
C ALA A 142 3.91 7.02 -9.27
N GLN A 143 4.69 8.09 -9.22
CA GLN A 143 5.78 8.35 -10.17
C GLN A 143 6.77 7.17 -10.22
N GLY A 144 6.92 6.55 -11.39
CA GLY A 144 7.78 5.36 -11.58
C GLY A 144 7.19 4.05 -11.05
N HIS A 145 6.00 4.06 -10.48
CA HIS A 145 5.33 2.91 -9.86
C HIS A 145 4.06 2.47 -10.61
N PHE A 146 3.93 2.81 -11.89
CA PHE A 146 2.91 2.23 -12.77
C PHE A 146 3.47 1.94 -14.16
N ARG A 147 2.83 1.01 -14.86
CA ARG A 147 3.14 0.70 -16.26
C ARG A 147 1.93 0.14 -16.99
N PHE A 148 1.96 0.27 -18.31
CA PHE A 148 0.97 -0.30 -19.21
C PHE A 148 1.49 -1.61 -19.81
N ALA A 149 0.67 -2.66 -19.77
CA ALA A 149 0.92 -3.96 -20.37
C ALA A 149 -0.25 -4.28 -21.30
N LEU A 150 -0.28 -3.60 -22.44
CA LEU A 150 -1.42 -3.61 -23.36
C LEU A 150 -1.12 -4.49 -24.56
N SER A 151 -2.14 -5.21 -25.04
CA SER A 151 -2.05 -5.99 -26.27
C SER A 151 -2.01 -5.09 -27.53
N LYS A 152 -2.62 -3.90 -27.44
CA LYS A 152 -2.72 -2.91 -28.53
C LYS A 152 -2.59 -1.48 -28.01
N PRO A 153 -2.20 -0.52 -28.86
CA PRO A 153 -2.24 0.91 -28.51
C PRO A 153 -3.68 1.37 -28.20
N LEU A 154 -3.83 2.26 -27.23
CA LEU A 154 -5.11 2.87 -26.88
C LEU A 154 -5.50 3.97 -27.89
N PRO A 155 -6.81 4.21 -28.11
CA PRO A 155 -7.25 5.25 -29.01
C PRO A 155 -6.90 6.65 -28.49
N SER A 156 -6.68 7.57 -29.42
CA SER A 156 -6.64 9.00 -29.09
C SER A 156 -8.06 9.54 -28.99
N ARG A 157 -8.34 10.28 -27.92
CA ARG A 157 -9.61 10.97 -27.71
C ARG A 157 -9.46 12.42 -28.14
N SER A 158 -10.38 12.88 -29.00
CA SER A 158 -10.43 14.27 -29.45
C SER A 158 -10.62 15.26 -28.29
N TYR A 159 -11.45 14.89 -27.31
CA TYR A 159 -11.72 15.70 -26.13
C TYR A 159 -11.97 14.81 -24.90
N THR A 160 -11.26 15.08 -23.81
CA THR A 160 -11.50 14.45 -22.50
C THR A 160 -11.44 15.50 -21.40
N ARG A 161 -12.41 15.47 -20.48
CA ARG A 161 -12.46 16.37 -19.32
C ARG A 161 -12.52 15.57 -18.01
N GLN A 162 -11.71 15.97 -17.05
CA GLN A 162 -11.81 15.59 -15.65
C GLN A 162 -12.64 16.63 -14.88
N HIS A 163 -13.52 16.16 -14.00
CA HIS A 163 -14.32 17.01 -13.10
C HIS A 163 -14.72 16.23 -11.83
N ASP A 164 -13.77 15.48 -11.29
CA ASP A 164 -13.95 14.46 -10.25
C ASP A 164 -12.61 14.19 -9.56
N THR A 165 -12.58 13.24 -8.64
CA THR A 165 -11.32 12.83 -8.01
C THR A 165 -10.45 12.08 -9.02
N ASP A 166 -9.13 12.15 -8.86
CA ASP A 166 -8.18 11.44 -9.73
C ASP A 166 -8.49 9.94 -9.75
N TRP A 167 -8.89 9.38 -8.60
CA TRP A 167 -9.31 7.98 -8.47
C TRP A 167 -10.52 7.66 -9.36
N HIS A 168 -11.58 8.46 -9.28
CA HIS A 168 -12.79 8.22 -10.06
C HIS A 168 -12.51 8.38 -11.56
N PHE A 169 -11.77 9.43 -11.92
CA PHE A 169 -11.44 9.74 -13.31
C PHE A 169 -10.66 8.61 -13.99
N ILE A 170 -9.57 8.14 -13.37
CA ILE A 170 -8.75 7.06 -13.91
C ILE A 170 -9.57 5.78 -14.06
N HIS A 171 -10.34 5.40 -13.04
CA HIS A 171 -11.14 4.18 -13.12
C HIS A 171 -12.22 4.24 -14.19
N ARG A 172 -12.90 5.38 -14.35
CA ARG A 172 -13.88 5.56 -15.41
C ARG A 172 -13.26 5.46 -16.80
N LEU A 173 -12.08 6.06 -17.02
CA LEU A 173 -11.37 5.95 -18.29
C LEU A 173 -10.90 4.53 -18.56
N MET A 174 -10.35 3.86 -17.55
CA MET A 174 -9.94 2.46 -17.68
C MET A 174 -11.11 1.58 -18.05
N GLU A 175 -12.23 1.68 -17.32
CA GLU A 175 -13.41 0.85 -17.54
C GLU A 175 -14.06 1.08 -18.92
N ASP A 176 -14.05 2.33 -19.40
CA ASP A 176 -14.58 2.69 -20.73
C ASP A 176 -13.76 2.06 -21.88
N GLU A 177 -12.43 1.92 -21.68
CA GLU A 177 -11.53 1.26 -22.64
C GLU A 177 -11.37 -0.26 -22.39
N GLY A 178 -12.11 -0.83 -21.42
CA GLY A 178 -12.01 -2.25 -21.07
C GLY A 178 -10.73 -2.63 -20.29
N LEU A 179 -10.04 -1.64 -19.72
CA LEU A 179 -8.81 -1.84 -18.95
C LEU A 179 -9.11 -2.18 -17.50
N TYR A 180 -8.25 -3.04 -16.94
CA TYR A 180 -8.18 -3.30 -15.51
C TYR A 180 -6.74 -3.22 -15.04
N CYS A 181 -6.54 -3.40 -13.73
CA CYS A 181 -5.22 -3.36 -13.14
C CYS A 181 -4.95 -4.55 -12.21
N THR A 182 -3.67 -4.85 -12.09
CA THR A 182 -3.11 -5.78 -11.13
C THR A 182 -1.94 -5.14 -10.40
N TRP A 183 -1.51 -5.77 -9.30
CA TRP A 183 -0.46 -5.24 -8.44
C TRP A 183 0.74 -6.18 -8.42
N GLN A 184 1.91 -5.65 -8.74
CA GLN A 184 3.18 -6.34 -8.58
C GLN A 184 3.91 -5.80 -7.36
N GLN A 185 4.27 -6.68 -6.43
CA GLN A 185 5.06 -6.32 -5.24
C GLN A 185 6.54 -6.50 -5.57
N ALA A 186 7.38 -5.53 -5.23
CA ALA A 186 8.82 -5.70 -5.32
C ALA A 186 9.31 -6.67 -4.24
N ASP A 187 10.23 -7.57 -4.58
CA ASP A 187 10.73 -8.60 -3.65
C ASP A 187 11.47 -8.02 -2.43
N ASP A 188 12.02 -6.81 -2.57
CA ASP A 188 12.63 -6.07 -1.46
C ASP A 188 11.61 -5.45 -0.48
N GLY A 189 10.32 -5.54 -0.83
CA GLY A 189 9.21 -5.03 -0.05
C GLY A 189 9.12 -3.51 0.03
N LYS A 190 9.90 -2.76 -0.75
CA LYS A 190 9.96 -1.29 -0.66
C LYS A 190 8.96 -0.59 -1.56
N SER A 191 8.42 -1.29 -2.55
CA SER A 191 7.49 -0.70 -3.52
C SER A 191 6.50 -1.71 -4.08
N HIS A 192 5.46 -1.16 -4.70
CA HIS A 192 4.47 -1.89 -5.48
C HIS A 192 4.24 -1.13 -6.79
N THR A 193 3.97 -1.87 -7.86
CA THR A 193 3.72 -1.32 -9.19
C THR A 193 2.30 -1.63 -9.61
N LEU A 194 1.57 -0.59 -10.02
CA LEU A 194 0.27 -0.69 -10.68
C LEU A 194 0.50 -1.11 -12.14
N VAL A 195 0.00 -2.28 -12.52
CA VAL A 195 0.07 -2.77 -13.90
C VAL A 195 -1.30 -2.65 -14.52
N ILE A 196 -1.45 -1.74 -15.49
CA ILE A 196 -2.69 -1.52 -16.24
C ILE A 196 -2.64 -2.40 -17.51
N THR A 197 -3.68 -3.18 -17.76
CA THR A 197 -3.73 -4.21 -18.81
C THR A 197 -5.16 -4.40 -19.35
N ASP A 198 -5.29 -5.11 -20.47
CA ASP A 198 -6.52 -5.38 -21.22
C ASP A 198 -6.95 -6.86 -21.20
#